data_AF-A0A8H4LNP9-F1
#
_entry.id   AF-A0A8H4LNP9-F1
#
_cell.length_a   1.000
_cell.length_b   1.000
_cell.length_c   1.000
_cell.angle_alpha   90.00
_cell.angle_beta   90.00
_cell.angle_gamma   90.00
#
_symmetry.space_group_name_H-M   'P 1'
#
loop_
_entity.id
_entity.type
_entity.pdbx_description
1 polymer ?
#
loop_
_entity_poly.entity_id
_entity_poly.type
_entity_poly.pdbx_seq_one_letter_code
_entity_poly.pdbx_strand_id
1 'polypeptide(L)'
;MSCYPSPPPDGKSRHAKQRYTTEQGDYIIYAWCDKKMKWQRIQLEFDARFGSTPKRTVQGLQAWYYRMNRRRPVWEQDGQLCFNNKDDLAPQHTSIKTRDRDRLMEPLGIAERYPERAIHYAWVDPETRSKAQDWGAYHFLADNHDQ
;
A
#
# COMPACT_ATOMS: atom_id res chain seq x y z
N MET A 1 -32.79 51.26 7.86
CA MET A 1 -31.42 50.86 7.44
C MET A 1 -31.03 49.62 8.22
N SER A 2 -31.14 48.44 7.62
CA SER A 2 -30.84 47.15 8.25
C SER A 2 -29.36 46.82 8.04
N CYS A 3 -28.59 46.79 9.14
CA CYS A 3 -27.19 46.38 9.16
C CYS A 3 -27.13 44.85 9.24
N TYR A 4 -26.83 44.18 8.13
CA TYR A 4 -26.49 42.76 8.16
C TYR A 4 -25.01 42.59 8.49
N PRO A 5 -24.65 41.74 9.46
CA PRO A 5 -23.25 41.38 9.70
C PRO A 5 -22.73 40.58 8.50
N SER A 6 -21.57 40.97 7.98
CA SER A 6 -20.88 40.26 6.90
C SER A 6 -20.67 38.79 7.25
N PRO A 7 -20.83 37.85 6.29
CA PRO A 7 -20.54 36.45 6.53
C PRO A 7 -19.04 36.27 6.89
N PRO A 8 -18.71 35.32 7.77
CA PRO A 8 -17.32 35.06 8.11
C PRO A 8 -16.55 34.61 6.86
N PRO A 9 -15.25 34.94 6.75
CA PRO A 9 -14.46 34.57 5.59
C PRO A 9 -14.42 33.04 5.41
N ASP A 10 -15.03 32.57 4.32
CA ASP A 10 -14.88 31.23 3.79
C ASP A 10 -13.42 31.03 3.37
N GLY A 11 -12.59 30.52 4.29
CA GLY A 11 -11.17 30.41 3.99
C GLY A 11 -10.35 29.50 4.90
N LYS A 12 -10.97 28.80 5.87
CA LYS A 12 -10.28 27.68 6.50
C LYS A 12 -10.42 26.49 5.57
N SER A 13 -9.48 26.39 4.62
CA SER A 13 -9.17 25.16 3.90
C SER A 13 -9.15 24.03 4.92
N ARG A 14 -10.28 23.32 5.00
CA ARG A 14 -10.48 22.15 5.84
C ARG A 14 -9.41 21.19 5.34
N HIS A 15 -8.31 21.03 6.09
CA HIS A 15 -7.17 20.20 5.72
C HIS A 15 -7.68 18.84 5.24
N ALA A 16 -7.93 18.72 3.94
CA ALA A 16 -8.38 17.49 3.37
C ALA A 16 -7.25 16.51 3.65
N LYS A 17 -7.54 15.39 4.32
CA LYS A 17 -6.55 14.33 4.55
C LYS A 17 -5.99 13.96 3.19
N GLN A 18 -4.84 14.53 2.84
CA GLN A 18 -4.30 14.39 1.50
C GLN A 18 -3.87 12.93 1.39
N ARG A 19 -4.66 12.17 0.62
CA ARG A 19 -4.48 10.75 0.45
C ARG A 19 -3.16 10.50 -0.27
N TYR A 20 -2.51 9.40 0.06
CA TYR A 20 -1.39 8.94 -0.77
C TYR A 20 -1.98 8.49 -2.12
N THR A 21 -1.29 8.81 -3.21
CA THR A 21 -1.60 8.22 -4.51
C THR A 21 -1.23 6.74 -4.50
N THR A 22 -1.75 5.98 -5.48
CA THR A 22 -1.39 4.57 -5.66
C THR A 22 0.12 4.40 -5.80
N GLU A 23 0.75 5.20 -6.68
CA GLU A 23 2.20 5.16 -6.90
C GLU A 23 3.00 5.52 -5.63
N GLN A 24 2.57 6.52 -4.88
CA GLN A 24 3.21 6.87 -3.60
C GLN A 24 3.15 5.71 -2.61
N GLY A 25 2.02 5.01 -2.55
CA GLY A 25 1.84 3.83 -1.72
C GLY A 25 2.71 2.66 -2.15
N ASP A 26 2.74 2.39 -3.45
CA ASP A 26 3.55 1.34 -4.05
C ASP A 26 5.05 1.57 -3.81
N TYR A 27 5.50 2.82 -3.91
CA TYR A 27 6.88 3.17 -3.58
C TYR A 27 7.22 2.90 -2.10
N ILE A 28 6.29 3.16 -1.17
CA ILE A 28 6.51 2.84 0.25
C ILE A 28 6.70 1.34 0.45
N ILE A 29 5.94 0.50 -0.25
CA ILE A 29 6.06 -0.96 -0.20
C ILE A 29 7.41 -1.38 -0.77
N TYR A 30 7.75 -0.92 -1.96
CA TYR A 30 9.02 -1.25 -2.62
C TYR A 30 10.24 -0.85 -1.79
N ALA A 31 10.26 0.38 -1.28
CA ALA A 31 11.40 0.88 -0.53
C ALA A 31 11.59 0.13 0.81
N TRP A 32 10.50 -0.29 1.45
CA TRP A 32 10.54 -1.01 2.72
C TRP A 32 10.79 -2.51 2.56
N CYS A 33 10.04 -3.19 1.69
CA CYS A 33 10.07 -4.64 1.53
C CYS A 33 11.23 -5.08 0.62
N ASP A 34 11.28 -4.57 -0.61
CA ASP A 34 12.24 -5.01 -1.63
C ASP A 34 13.63 -4.41 -1.37
N LYS A 35 13.71 -3.10 -1.15
CA LYS A 35 15.00 -2.41 -0.95
C LYS A 35 15.51 -2.44 0.49
N LYS A 36 14.69 -2.92 1.44
CA LYS A 36 15.01 -3.03 2.88
C LYS A 36 15.59 -1.72 3.46
N MET A 37 15.10 -0.58 2.97
CA MET A 37 15.62 0.74 3.38
C MET A 37 15.14 1.11 4.78
N LYS A 38 15.94 1.91 5.49
CA LYS A 38 15.51 2.52 6.76
C LYS A 38 14.47 3.62 6.49
N TRP A 39 13.46 3.74 7.35
CA TRP A 39 12.37 4.71 7.19
C TRP A 39 12.82 6.15 6.97
N GLN A 40 13.90 6.60 7.62
CA GLN A 40 14.47 7.93 7.42
C GLN A 40 14.96 8.13 5.98
N ARG A 41 15.59 7.10 5.40
CA ARG A 41 16.03 7.11 4.00
C ARG A 41 14.84 7.08 3.05
N ILE A 42 13.83 6.25 3.36
CA ILE A 42 12.59 6.18 2.58
C ILE A 42 11.93 7.56 2.52
N GLN A 43 11.85 8.28 3.64
CA GLN A 43 11.28 9.64 3.65
C GLN A 43 12.06 10.59 2.73
N LEU A 44 13.39 10.59 2.81
CA LEU A 44 14.23 11.48 2.01
C LEU A 44 14.08 11.20 0.51
N GLU A 45 14.10 9.93 0.10
CA GLU A 45 13.89 9.58 -1.31
C GLU A 45 12.44 9.77 -1.76
N PHE A 46 11.46 9.57 -0.87
CA PHE A 46 10.06 9.87 -1.14
C PHE A 46 9.87 11.35 -1.44
N ASP A 47 10.44 12.24 -0.62
CA ASP A 47 10.34 13.69 -0.81
C ASP A 47 11.08 14.12 -2.09
N ALA A 48 12.23 13.50 -2.40
CA ALA A 48 12.94 13.74 -3.65
C ALA A 48 12.15 13.30 -4.90
N ARG A 49 11.34 12.25 -4.77
CA ARG A 49 10.57 11.66 -5.87
C ARG A 49 9.23 12.32 -6.12
N PHE A 50 8.46 12.56 -5.05
CA PHE A 50 7.08 13.02 -5.13
C PHE A 50 6.89 14.46 -4.66
N GLY A 51 7.98 15.14 -4.31
CA GLY A 51 7.97 16.45 -3.69
C GLY A 51 7.71 16.40 -2.19
N SER A 52 8.16 17.44 -1.49
CA SER A 52 8.02 17.59 -0.04
C SER A 52 6.69 18.20 0.41
N THR A 53 5.77 18.47 -0.53
CA THR A 53 4.48 19.14 -0.26
C THR A 53 3.34 18.27 -0.80
N PRO A 54 2.47 17.71 0.05
CA PRO A 54 2.45 17.83 1.51
C PRO A 54 3.57 17.03 2.19
N LYS A 55 4.09 17.57 3.30
CA LYS A 55 5.16 16.92 4.06
C LYS A 55 4.71 15.55 4.58
N ARG A 56 5.37 14.49 4.14
CA ARG A 56 5.17 13.14 4.67
C ARG A 56 6.23 12.86 5.72
N THR A 57 5.80 12.65 6.96
CA THR A 57 6.72 12.25 8.05
C THR A 57 6.98 10.75 7.99
N VAL A 58 8.09 10.29 8.56
CA VAL A 58 8.35 8.85 8.81
C VAL A 58 7.12 8.17 9.42
N GLN A 59 6.50 8.79 10.44
CA GLN A 59 5.30 8.26 11.08
C GLN A 59 4.12 8.15 10.11
N GLY A 60 3.97 9.11 9.19
CA GLY A 60 2.94 9.08 8.15
C GLY A 60 3.14 7.93 7.17
N LEU A 61 4.38 7.67 6.75
CA LEU A 61 4.72 6.56 5.85
C LEU A 61 4.50 5.21 6.53
N GLN A 62 4.97 5.07 7.78
CA GLN A 62 4.74 3.89 8.62
C GLN A 62 3.25 3.62 8.83
N ALA A 63 2.49 4.65 9.24
CA ALA A 63 1.07 4.51 9.48
C ALA A 63 0.31 4.09 8.21
N TRP A 64 0.69 4.60 7.04
CA TRP A 64 0.13 4.17 5.77
C TRP A 64 0.46 2.71 5.49
N TYR A 65 1.74 2.33 5.58
CA TYR A 65 2.23 0.97 5.34
C TYR A 65 1.52 -0.05 6.23
N TYR A 66 1.45 0.20 7.54
CA TYR A 66 0.81 -0.72 8.47
C TYR A 66 -0.71 -0.81 8.26
N ARG A 67 -1.39 0.28 7.89
CA ARG A 67 -2.82 0.23 7.55
C ARG A 67 -3.07 -0.59 6.30
N MET A 68 -2.20 -0.50 5.31
CA MET A 68 -2.32 -1.27 4.07
C MET A 68 -1.99 -2.75 4.30
N ASN A 69 -0.98 -3.06 5.10
CA ASN A 69 -0.66 -4.44 5.47
C ASN A 69 -1.76 -5.14 6.28
N ARG A 70 -2.51 -4.40 7.11
CA ARG A 70 -3.68 -4.93 7.85
C ARG A 70 -4.87 -5.32 6.97
N ARG A 71 -4.83 -4.99 5.68
CA ARG A 71 -5.85 -5.40 4.70
C ARG A 71 -5.46 -6.65 3.93
N ARG A 72 -4.39 -7.35 4.33
CA ARG A 72 -4.11 -8.67 3.75
C ARG A 72 -5.12 -9.68 4.28
N PRO A 73 -5.81 -10.42 3.40
CA PRO A 73 -6.66 -11.50 3.84
C PRO A 73 -5.84 -12.58 4.54
N VAL A 74 -6.47 -13.28 5.47
CA VAL A 74 -5.87 -14.42 6.16
C VAL A 74 -5.90 -15.61 5.21
N TRP A 75 -4.76 -16.28 5.10
CA TRP A 75 -4.62 -17.51 4.35
C TRP A 75 -4.40 -18.66 5.34
N GLU A 76 -5.06 -19.79 5.12
CA GLU A 76 -4.77 -21.05 5.80
C GLU A 76 -3.43 -21.63 5.32
N GLN A 77 -2.92 -22.65 6.03
CA GLN A 77 -1.62 -23.27 5.75
C GLN A 77 -1.54 -23.94 4.36
N ASP A 78 -2.69 -24.22 3.76
CA ASP A 78 -2.88 -24.81 2.44
C ASP A 78 -3.06 -23.76 1.32
N GLY A 79 -3.01 -22.47 1.65
CA GLY A 79 -3.19 -21.38 0.68
C GLY A 79 -4.66 -21.09 0.34
N GLN A 80 -5.63 -21.53 1.16
CA GLN A 80 -7.02 -21.10 1.03
C GLN A 80 -7.31 -19.81 1.81
N LEU A 81 -8.18 -18.96 1.27
CA LEU A 81 -8.65 -17.75 1.95
C LEU A 81 -9.56 -18.13 3.13
N CYS A 82 -9.29 -17.60 4.33
CA CYS A 82 -10.19 -17.76 5.46
C CYS A 82 -11.38 -16.80 5.32
N PHE A 83 -12.60 -17.33 5.41
CA PHE A 83 -13.82 -16.53 5.53
C PHE A 83 -14.39 -16.70 6.93
N ASN A 84 -14.98 -15.64 7.51
CA ASN A 84 -15.60 -15.77 8.84
C ASN A 84 -16.83 -16.70 8.81
N ASN A 85 -17.49 -16.80 7.65
CA ASN A 85 -18.65 -17.63 7.43
C ASN A 85 -18.69 -18.14 5.98
N LYS A 86 -19.38 -19.26 5.74
CA LYS A 86 -19.49 -19.87 4.40
C LYS A 86 -20.22 -19.00 3.36
N ASP A 87 -21.00 -18.03 3.81
CA ASP A 87 -21.78 -17.11 2.97
C ASP A 87 -21.15 -15.70 2.82
N ASP A 88 -19.97 -15.47 3.42
CA ASP A 88 -19.31 -14.17 3.32
C ASP A 88 -18.59 -14.03 1.98
N LEU A 89 -18.95 -13.01 1.19
CA LEU A 89 -18.30 -12.69 -0.09
C LEU A 89 -16.91 -12.05 0.04
N ALA A 90 -16.48 -11.72 1.27
CA ALA A 90 -15.21 -11.06 1.52
C ALA A 90 -14.36 -11.85 2.53
N PRO A 91 -13.08 -12.13 2.22
CA PRO A 91 -12.21 -12.88 3.12
C PRO A 91 -11.92 -12.10 4.40
N GLN A 92 -11.62 -12.84 5.46
CA GLN A 92 -11.26 -12.30 6.76
C GLN A 92 -9.97 -11.51 6.66
N HIS A 93 -9.96 -10.30 7.19
CA HIS A 93 -8.77 -9.45 7.29
C HIS A 93 -8.21 -9.46 8.72
N THR A 94 -6.90 -9.67 8.88
CA THR A 94 -6.28 -9.55 10.21
C THR A 94 -6.00 -8.09 10.57
N SER A 95 -6.74 -7.58 11.56
CA SER A 95 -6.30 -6.41 12.32
C SER A 95 -5.17 -6.86 13.26
N ILE A 96 -3.93 -6.81 12.77
CA ILE A 96 -2.75 -7.18 13.56
C ILE A 96 -2.66 -6.25 14.79
N LYS A 97 -3.12 -6.74 15.95
CA LYS A 97 -2.78 -6.16 17.25
C LYS A 97 -1.29 -6.43 17.45
N THR A 98 -0.56 -5.42 17.92
CA THR A 98 0.91 -5.32 17.97
C THR A 98 1.63 -6.46 18.72
N ARG A 99 0.90 -7.41 19.32
CA ARG A 99 1.40 -8.52 20.13
C ARG A 99 1.61 -9.84 19.38
N ASP A 100 0.98 -10.05 18.22
CA ASP A 100 1.08 -11.33 17.49
C ASP A 100 2.15 -11.29 16.38
N ARG A 101 3.39 -10.91 16.77
CA ARG A 101 4.52 -10.76 15.83
C ARG A 101 5.09 -12.07 15.31
N ASP A 102 4.86 -13.19 15.99
CA ASP A 102 5.55 -14.46 15.72
C ASP A 102 5.02 -15.25 14.51
N ARG A 103 3.89 -14.83 13.92
CA ARG A 103 3.32 -15.46 12.70
C ARG A 103 3.43 -14.58 11.45
N LEU A 104 4.18 -13.48 11.51
CA LEU A 104 4.27 -12.55 10.38
C LEU A 104 5.17 -13.16 9.30
N MET A 105 4.53 -13.80 8.31
CA MET A 105 5.11 -14.07 7.00
C MET A 105 5.94 -12.87 6.52
N GLU A 106 7.07 -13.13 5.88
CA GLU A 106 7.93 -12.08 5.34
C GLU A 106 7.10 -11.05 4.55
N PRO A 107 7.39 -9.74 4.70
CA PRO A 107 6.63 -8.73 4.00
C PRO A 107 6.76 -8.91 2.49
N LEU A 108 5.66 -9.30 1.84
CA LEU A 108 5.58 -9.35 0.37
C LEU A 108 5.99 -8.00 -0.21
N GLY A 109 6.85 -8.02 -1.22
CA GLY A 109 7.33 -6.87 -1.96
C GLY A 109 6.31 -6.34 -2.96
N ILE A 110 6.71 -5.34 -3.74
CA ILE A 110 5.83 -4.76 -4.76
C ILE A 110 5.56 -5.74 -5.90
N ALA A 111 6.53 -6.59 -6.25
CA ALA A 111 6.41 -7.57 -7.32
C ALA A 111 5.35 -8.63 -7.01
N GLU A 112 5.25 -9.09 -5.76
CA GLU A 112 4.24 -10.09 -5.37
C GLU A 112 2.87 -9.45 -5.13
N ARG A 113 2.82 -8.19 -4.70
CA ARG A 113 1.53 -7.54 -4.38
C ARG A 113 0.83 -6.96 -5.59
N TYR A 114 1.59 -6.31 -6.46
CA TYR A 114 1.08 -5.51 -7.56
C TYR A 114 1.99 -5.64 -8.79
N PRO A 115 2.18 -6.87 -9.31
CA PRO A 115 3.05 -7.11 -10.46
C PRO A 115 2.65 -6.26 -11.67
N GLU A 116 1.35 -6.07 -11.89
CA GLU A 116 0.78 -5.27 -12.97
C GLU A 116 1.22 -3.80 -12.93
N ARG A 117 1.55 -3.27 -11.74
CA ARG A 117 2.02 -1.88 -11.59
C ARG A 117 3.54 -1.81 -11.51
N ALA A 118 4.16 -2.78 -10.83
CA ALA A 118 5.61 -2.83 -10.63
C ALA A 118 6.39 -2.77 -11.95
N ILE A 119 5.87 -3.37 -13.02
CA ILE A 119 6.52 -3.41 -14.34
C ILE A 119 6.65 -2.01 -14.96
N HIS A 120 5.70 -1.11 -14.68
CA HIS A 120 5.62 0.20 -15.32
C HIS A 120 6.38 1.30 -14.56
N TYR A 121 6.79 1.05 -13.32
CA TYR A 121 7.48 2.05 -12.53
C TYR A 121 8.96 2.16 -12.92
N ALA A 122 9.38 3.36 -13.31
CA ALA A 122 10.77 3.65 -13.67
C ALA A 122 11.76 3.47 -12.51
N TRP A 123 11.29 3.47 -11.27
CA TRP A 123 12.09 3.37 -10.06
C TRP A 123 12.21 1.97 -9.46
N VAL A 124 11.47 1.02 -10.03
CA VAL A 124 11.63 -0.40 -9.73
C VAL A 124 12.87 -0.89 -10.47
N ASP A 125 13.78 -1.53 -9.75
CA ASP A 125 14.99 -2.09 -10.34
C ASP A 125 14.68 -3.27 -11.28
N PRO A 126 15.60 -3.61 -12.20
CA PRO A 126 15.36 -4.67 -13.19
C PRO A 126 15.08 -6.04 -12.57
N GLU A 127 15.61 -6.34 -11.38
CA GLU A 127 15.40 -7.63 -10.72
C GLU A 127 13.97 -7.74 -10.20
N THR A 128 13.49 -6.73 -9.44
CA THR A 128 12.10 -6.68 -8.99
C THR A 128 11.13 -6.60 -10.17
N ARG A 129 11.50 -5.92 -11.26
CA ARG A 129 10.70 -5.88 -12.49
C ARG A 129 10.59 -7.25 -13.16
N SER A 130 11.69 -8.01 -13.22
CA SER A 130 11.67 -9.38 -13.75
C SER A 130 10.74 -10.28 -12.93
N LYS A 131 10.84 -10.23 -11.59
CA LYS A 131 9.95 -10.98 -10.70
C LYS A 131 8.48 -10.64 -10.96
N ALA A 132 8.16 -9.36 -11.13
CA ALA A 132 6.80 -8.92 -11.45
C ALA A 132 6.30 -9.44 -12.81
N GLN A 133 7.17 -9.51 -13.83
CA GLN A 133 6.84 -10.09 -15.13
C GLN A 133 6.55 -11.59 -15.04
N ASP A 134 7.36 -12.32 -14.27
CA ASP A 134 7.17 -13.75 -14.06
C ASP A 134 5.82 -14.04 -13.36
N TRP A 135 5.46 -13.26 -12.34
CA TRP A 135 4.13 -13.32 -11.72
C TRP A 135 2.99 -13.02 -12.70
N GLY A 136 3.17 -12.04 -13.58
CA GLY A 136 2.22 -11.73 -14.65
C GLY A 136 2.02 -12.90 -15.62
N ALA A 137 3.10 -13.60 -15.97
CA ALA A 137 3.04 -14.77 -16.84
C ALA A 137 2.29 -15.96 -16.20
N TYR A 138 2.46 -16.17 -14.88
CA TYR A 138 1.70 -17.21 -14.16
C TYR A 138 0.19 -16.92 -14.11
N HIS A 139 -0.22 -15.67 -13.94
CA HIS A 139 -1.65 -15.31 -13.98
C HIS A 139 -2.27 -15.55 -15.36
N PHE A 140 -1.56 -15.19 -16.44
CA PHE A 140 -2.03 -15.48 -17.79
C PHE A 140 -2.14 -16.99 -18.08
N LEU A 141 -1.28 -17.83 -17.51
CA LEU A 141 -1.36 -19.28 -17.71
C LEU A 141 -2.44 -19.95 -16.85
N ALA A 142 -2.70 -19.44 -15.64
CA ALA A 142 -3.75 -19.95 -14.76
C ALA A 142 -5.16 -19.69 -15.30
N ASP A 143 -5.39 -18.55 -15.96
CA ASP A 143 -6.67 -18.21 -16.58
C ASP A 143 -6.96 -19.01 -17.87
N ASN A 144 -5.94 -19.66 -18.46
CA ASN A 144 -6.10 -20.48 -19.67
C ASN A 144 -6.31 -21.98 -19.39
N HIS A 145 -6.37 -22.39 -18.12
CA HIS A 145 -6.57 -23.80 -17.75
C HIS A 145 -8.03 -24.15 -17.35
N ASP A 146 -8.95 -23.20 -17.56
CA ASP A 146 -10.38 -23.32 -17.24
C ASP A 146 -11.28 -23.10 -18.49
N GLN A 147 -10.81 -23.53 -19.66
CA GLN A 147 -11.59 -23.63 -20.91
C GLN A 147 -11.63 -25.06 -21.46
#